data_AF-A0A384IV20-F1
#
_entry.id   AF-A0A384IV20-F1
#
_cell.length_a   1.000
_cell.length_b   1.000
_cell.length_c   1.000
_cell.angle_alpha   90.00
_cell.angle_beta   90.00
_cell.angle_gamma   90.00
#
_symmetry.space_group_name_H-M   'P 1'
#
loop_
_entity.id
_entity.type
_entity.pdbx_description
1 polymer ?
#
loop_
_entity_poly.entity_id
_entity_poly.type
_entity_poly.pdbx_seq_one_letter_code
_entity_poly.pdbx_strand_id
1 'polypeptide(L)'
;MDRARGSRRAVDDSAGELQISSVEERGAGTAVCVARCVGGVVRAGADFEVRLPDGAAGGAPVVLRLDRIERDGQTAESLHPPYGATVRVSGDGVDLLKKGVTLTAAGE
;
A
#
# COMPACT_ATOMS: atom_id res chain seq x y z
N MET A 1 -21.74 41.60 3.53
CA MET A 1 -21.39 40.86 4.76
C MET A 1 -22.30 39.63 4.76
N ASP A 2 -21.86 38.37 4.68
CA ASP A 2 -20.69 37.76 5.32
C ASP A 2 -20.11 36.59 4.49
N ARG A 3 -18.79 36.70 4.31
CA ARG A 3 -17.71 35.71 4.18
C ARG A 3 -17.95 34.30 3.58
N ALA A 4 -17.22 34.09 2.50
CA ALA A 4 -16.58 32.83 2.10
C ALA A 4 -15.97 32.06 3.29
N ARG A 5 -16.05 30.72 3.24
CA ARG A 5 -14.92 29.82 3.55
C ARG A 5 -15.27 28.36 3.24
N GLY A 6 -14.50 27.80 2.32
CA GLY A 6 -14.09 26.40 2.40
C GLY A 6 -15.12 25.41 1.89
N SER A 7 -15.18 25.28 0.56
CA SER A 7 -15.28 23.97 -0.06
C SER A 7 -14.14 23.12 0.52
N ARG A 8 -14.39 22.43 1.65
CA ARG A 8 -13.64 21.24 2.01
C ARG A 8 -14.03 20.25 0.92
N ARG A 9 -13.28 20.26 -0.18
CA ARG A 9 -13.16 19.09 -1.05
C ARG A 9 -13.14 17.90 -0.10
N ALA A 10 -14.12 17.02 -0.22
CA ALA A 10 -13.92 15.63 0.16
C ALA A 10 -12.59 15.28 -0.50
N VAL A 11 -11.53 15.28 0.30
CA VAL A 11 -10.29 14.62 -0.06
C VAL A 11 -10.75 13.22 -0.33
N ASP A 12 -10.78 12.85 -1.61
CA ASP A 12 -11.19 11.53 -2.08
C ASP A 12 -10.72 10.51 -1.05
N ASP A 13 -11.69 9.90 -0.38
CA ASP A 13 -11.55 8.81 0.58
C ASP A 13 -11.17 7.54 -0.20
N SER A 14 -10.20 7.67 -1.10
CA SER A 14 -9.64 6.58 -1.85
C SER A 14 -8.74 5.83 -0.88
N ALA A 15 -9.06 4.57 -0.65
CA ALA A 15 -8.21 3.64 0.06
C ALA A 15 -6.77 3.73 -0.50
N GLY A 16 -5.77 3.67 0.39
CA GLY A 16 -4.37 3.71 -0.05
C GLY A 16 -4.06 2.53 -0.98
N GLU A 17 -3.40 2.79 -2.10
CA GLU A 17 -3.05 1.76 -3.08
C GLU A 17 -1.54 1.77 -3.38
N LEU A 18 -0.91 0.61 -3.22
CA LEU A 18 0.49 0.37 -3.58
C LEU A 18 0.58 -0.64 -4.72
N GLN A 19 1.33 -0.33 -5.76
CA GLN A 19 1.71 -1.32 -6.77
C GLN A 19 3.14 -1.79 -6.54
N ILE A 20 3.32 -3.10 -6.41
CA ILE A 20 4.64 -3.72 -6.27
C ILE A 20 5.37 -3.62 -7.61
N SER A 21 6.54 -2.97 -7.60
CA SER A 21 7.43 -2.86 -8.76
C SER A 21 8.48 -3.96 -8.77
N SER A 22 9.03 -4.30 -7.60
CA SER A 22 10.02 -5.36 -7.42
C SER A 22 9.93 -5.92 -5.99
N VAL A 23 10.40 -7.16 -5.81
CA VAL A 23 10.58 -7.76 -4.49
C VAL A 23 12.06 -7.99 -4.30
N GLU A 24 12.64 -7.33 -3.31
CA GLU A 24 14.09 -7.30 -3.08
C GLU A 24 14.51 -8.45 -2.15
N GLU A 25 13.70 -8.73 -1.13
CA GLU A 25 13.96 -9.79 -0.16
C GLU A 25 12.65 -10.48 0.25
N ARG A 26 12.71 -11.79 0.48
CA ARG A 26 11.63 -12.57 1.10
C ARG A 26 12.20 -13.41 2.23
N GLY A 27 11.53 -13.35 3.37
CA GLY A 27 11.76 -14.23 4.50
C GLY A 27 10.48 -14.96 4.90
N ALA A 28 10.55 -15.74 5.97
CA ALA A 28 9.38 -16.40 6.53
C ALA A 28 8.36 -15.35 7.01
N GLY A 29 7.23 -15.23 6.31
CA GLY A 29 6.13 -14.32 6.65
C GLY A 29 6.44 -12.82 6.52
N THR A 30 7.57 -12.44 5.90
CA THR A 30 7.92 -11.04 5.65
C THR A 30 8.56 -10.84 4.27
N ALA A 31 8.39 -9.67 3.68
CA ALA A 31 9.04 -9.30 2.43
C ALA A 31 9.42 -7.82 2.40
N VAL A 32 10.51 -7.52 1.69
CA VAL A 32 10.93 -6.16 1.36
C VAL A 32 10.68 -5.94 -0.14
N CYS A 33 9.91 -4.93 -0.48
CA CYS A 33 9.49 -4.66 -1.85
C CYS A 33 9.76 -3.20 -2.22
N VAL A 34 10.10 -2.94 -3.48
CA VAL A 34 9.98 -1.60 -4.04
C VAL A 34 8.55 -1.44 -4.56
N ALA A 35 7.83 -0.45 -4.07
CA ALA A 35 6.44 -0.19 -4.42
C ALA A 35 6.22 1.27 -4.80
N ARG A 36 5.17 1.51 -5.59
CA ARG A 36 4.70 2.85 -5.95
C ARG A 36 3.33 3.09 -5.35
N CYS A 37 3.15 4.24 -4.69
CA CYS A 37 1.82 4.69 -4.31
C CYS A 37 1.10 5.20 -5.56
N VAL A 38 0.01 4.52 -5.92
CA VAL A 38 -0.77 4.79 -7.13
C VAL A 38 -2.13 5.42 -6.82
N GLY A 39 -2.61 5.34 -5.57
CA GLY A 39 -3.88 5.90 -5.12
C GLY A 39 -3.91 6.11 -3.60
N GLY A 40 -4.78 7.02 -3.13
CA GLY A 40 -5.03 7.25 -1.70
C GLY A 40 -3.81 7.67 -0.88
N VAL A 41 -3.89 7.54 0.45
CA VAL A 41 -2.73 7.72 1.35
C VAL A 41 -2.42 6.38 2.00
N VAL A 42 -1.19 5.91 1.79
CA VAL A 42 -0.67 4.68 2.37
C VAL A 42 -0.02 5.03 3.70
N ARG A 43 -0.32 4.29 4.76
CA ARG A 43 0.25 4.52 6.11
C ARG A 43 1.02 3.31 6.59
N ALA A 44 2.17 3.56 7.19
CA ALA A 44 2.86 2.53 7.94
C ALA A 44 1.92 2.03 9.04
N GLY A 45 1.81 0.72 9.10
CA GLY A 45 0.94 0.00 9.99
C GLY A 45 -0.52 -0.12 9.58
N ALA A 46 -0.86 0.15 8.33
CA ALA A 46 -2.16 -0.26 7.80
C ALA A 46 -2.11 -1.69 7.26
N ASP A 47 -3.26 -2.35 7.26
CA ASP A 47 -3.49 -3.65 6.64
C ASP A 47 -3.93 -3.47 5.18
N PHE A 48 -3.47 -4.35 4.31
CA PHE A 48 -3.69 -4.27 2.87
C PHE A 48 -4.14 -5.61 2.30
N GLU A 49 -5.18 -5.57 1.48
CA GLU A 49 -5.61 -6.70 0.67
C GLU A 49 -4.74 -6.84 -0.58
N VAL A 50 -4.35 -8.08 -0.88
CA VAL A 50 -3.57 -8.42 -2.07
C VAL A 50 -4.49 -8.63 -3.27
N ARG A 51 -4.33 -7.80 -4.31
CA ARG A 51 -4.97 -7.96 -5.62
C ARG A 51 -3.97 -8.48 -6.65
N LEU A 52 -4.16 -9.73 -7.08
CA LEU A 52 -3.36 -10.36 -8.12
C LEU A 52 -3.77 -9.85 -9.52
N PRO A 53 -2.81 -9.66 -10.45
CA PRO A 53 -3.10 -9.12 -11.78
C PRO A 53 -3.98 -10.02 -12.65
N ASP A 54 -3.94 -11.34 -12.43
CA ASP A 54 -4.69 -12.33 -13.22
C ASP A 54 -6.13 -12.53 -12.71
N GLY A 55 -6.57 -11.77 -11.71
CA GLY A 55 -7.93 -11.90 -11.16
C GLY A 55 -8.25 -13.28 -10.58
N ALA A 56 -7.23 -14.06 -10.19
CA ALA A 56 -7.36 -15.35 -9.52
C ALA A 56 -7.95 -15.18 -8.10
N ALA A 57 -9.20 -14.75 -8.04
CA ALA A 57 -10.03 -14.56 -6.85
C ALA A 57 -10.88 -15.82 -6.65
N GLY A 58 -10.22 -16.94 -6.37
CA GLY A 58 -10.89 -18.20 -6.02
C GLY A 58 -10.84 -18.51 -4.51
N GLY A 59 -10.21 -17.67 -3.70
CA GLY A 59 -9.94 -17.90 -2.28
C GLY A 59 -10.29 -16.70 -1.39
N ALA A 60 -10.13 -16.89 -0.08
CA ALA A 60 -10.30 -15.83 0.91
C ALA A 60 -9.34 -14.65 0.62
N PRO A 61 -9.74 -13.40 0.95
CA PRO A 61 -8.86 -12.25 0.79
C PRO A 61 -7.58 -12.45 1.61
N VAL A 62 -6.44 -12.22 0.96
CA VAL A 62 -5.14 -12.27 1.62
C VAL A 62 -4.81 -10.87 2.12
N VAL A 63 -4.57 -10.75 3.42
CA VAL A 63 -4.27 -9.48 4.09
C VAL A 63 -2.81 -9.49 4.55
N LEU A 64 -2.09 -8.44 4.19
CA LEU A 64 -0.71 -8.19 4.61
C LEU A 64 -0.64 -6.88 5.37
N ARG A 65 0.18 -6.84 6.41
CA ARG A 65 0.45 -5.63 7.19
C ARG A 65 1.63 -4.87 6.60
N LEU A 66 1.48 -3.57 6.40
CA LEU A 66 2.58 -2.70 6.00
C LEU A 66 3.39 -2.30 7.22
N ASP A 67 4.48 -2.98 7.52
CA ASP A 67 5.28 -2.71 8.73
C ASP A 67 6.04 -1.39 8.64
N ARG A 68 6.61 -1.10 7.46
CA ARG A 68 7.51 0.04 7.28
C ARG A 68 7.44 0.61 5.88
N ILE A 69 7.58 1.93 5.80
CA ILE A 69 7.81 2.67 4.57
C ILE A 69 9.18 3.33 4.69
N GLU A 70 10.03 3.15 3.70
CA GLU A 70 11.33 3.79 3.60
C GLU A 70 11.45 4.52 2.26
N ARG A 71 11.77 5.80 2.33
CA ARG A 71 11.93 6.68 1.18
C ARG A 71 13.26 7.42 1.31
N ASP A 72 14.04 7.41 0.23
CA ASP A 72 15.33 8.11 0.18
C ASP A 72 16.26 7.75 1.37
N GLY A 73 16.19 6.49 1.83
CA GLY A 73 16.95 5.96 2.98
C GLY A 73 16.41 6.36 4.37
N GLN A 74 15.25 7.01 4.44
CA GLN A 74 14.62 7.44 5.69
C GLN A 74 13.27 6.75 5.91
N THR A 75 12.96 6.38 7.16
CA THR A 75 11.64 5.85 7.52
C THR A 75 10.59 6.95 7.43
N ALA A 76 9.45 6.64 6.79
CA ALA A 76 8.31 7.52 6.67
C ALA A 76 7.05 6.89 7.30
N GLU A 77 6.16 7.72 7.81
CA GLU A 77 4.88 7.28 8.39
C GLU A 77 3.80 7.08 7.31
N SER A 78 3.97 7.73 6.15
CA SER A 78 3.02 7.63 5.05
C SER A 78 3.67 7.84 3.69
N LEU A 79 2.97 7.38 2.65
CA LEU A 79 3.34 7.53 1.26
C LEU A 79 2.15 8.02 0.45
N HIS A 80 2.37 9.04 -0.37
CA HIS A 80 1.36 9.63 -1.23
C HIS A 80 1.71 9.38 -2.71
N PRO A 81 0.72 9.31 -3.61
CA PRO A 81 0.99 9.32 -5.03
C PRO A 81 1.70 10.62 -5.44
N PRO A 82 2.59 10.58 -6.44
CA PRO A 82 2.95 9.44 -7.28
C PRO A 82 4.23 8.71 -6.80
N TYR A 83 4.61 8.88 -5.54
CA TYR A 83 5.94 8.52 -5.04
C TYR A 83 6.11 7.02 -4.82
N GLY A 84 7.34 6.56 -5.05
CA GLY A 84 7.77 5.21 -4.72
C GLY A 84 8.51 5.15 -3.38
N ALA A 85 8.54 3.96 -2.79
CA ALA A 85 9.25 3.67 -1.55
C ALA A 85 9.67 2.20 -1.52
N THR A 86 10.69 1.91 -0.71
CA THR A 86 10.93 0.55 -0.23
C THR A 86 9.97 0.31 0.92
N VAL A 87 9.20 -0.77 0.86
CA VAL A 87 8.24 -1.13 1.88
C VAL A 87 8.58 -2.48 2.48
N ARG A 88 8.37 -2.62 3.78
CA ARG A 88 8.40 -3.91 4.47
C ARG A 88 6.97 -4.32 4.78
N VAL A 89 6.61 -5.52 4.40
CA VAL A 89 5.31 -6.11 4.67
C VAL A 89 5.46 -7.43 5.41
N SER A 90 4.47 -7.75 6.24
CA SER A 90 4.37 -9.00 6.98
C SER A 90 2.99 -9.63 6.83
N GLY A 91 2.91 -10.94 6.98
CA GLY A 91 1.65 -11.67 6.93
C GLY A 91 1.74 -12.99 6.17
N ASP A 92 0.64 -13.74 6.24
CA ASP A 92 0.47 -14.95 5.44
C ASP A 92 0.19 -14.55 3.99
N GLY A 93 0.96 -15.07 3.04
CA GLY A 93 0.83 -14.73 1.62
C GLY A 93 1.80 -13.68 1.08
N VAL A 94 2.86 -13.33 1.81
CA VAL A 94 3.99 -12.53 1.26
C VAL A 94 4.62 -13.19 0.01
N ASP A 95 4.47 -14.51 -0.14
CA ASP A 95 4.88 -15.28 -1.33
C ASP A 95 4.12 -14.87 -2.60
N LEU A 96 2.92 -14.32 -2.46
CA LEU A 96 2.10 -13.86 -3.59
C LEU A 96 2.61 -12.55 -4.19
N LEU A 97 3.44 -11.79 -3.46
CA LEU A 97 3.96 -10.51 -3.91
C LEU A 97 4.83 -10.71 -5.15
N LYS A 98 4.58 -9.94 -6.19
CA LYS A 98 5.42 -9.91 -7.40
C LYS A 98 5.16 -8.61 -8.12
N LYS A 99 6.03 -8.29 -9.08
CA LYS A 99 5.83 -7.13 -9.95
C LYS A 99 4.41 -7.13 -10.53
N GLY A 100 3.72 -5.99 -10.41
CA GLY A 100 2.37 -5.79 -10.91
C GLY A 100 1.24 -6.15 -9.94
N VAL A 101 1.55 -6.77 -8.80
CA VAL A 101 0.55 -6.95 -7.71
C VAL A 101 0.20 -5.59 -7.13
N THR A 102 -1.09 -5.37 -6.89
CA THR A 102 -1.59 -4.18 -6.21
C THR A 102 -2.02 -4.56 -4.79
N LEU A 103 -1.60 -3.78 -3.82
CA LEU A 103 -2.07 -3.82 -2.44
C LEU A 103 -3.05 -2.66 -2.25
N THR A 104 -4.25 -2.95 -1.77
CA THR A 104 -5.28 -1.94 -1.46
C THR A 104 -5.50 -1.92 0.04
N ALA A 105 -5.50 -0.75 0.68
CA ALA A 105 -5.75 -0.65 2.11
C ALA A 105 -7.09 -1.31 2.41
N ALA A 106 -7.11 -2.26 3.35
CA ALA A 106 -8.35 -2.83 3.84
C ALA A 106 -9.12 -1.68 4.52
N GLY A 107 -10.35 -1.44 4.09
CA GLY A 107 -11.21 -0.45 4.76
C GLY A 107 -11.43 -0.88 6.20
N GLU A 108 -11.26 0.06 7.15
CA GLU A 108 -11.65 -0.16 8.55
C GLU A 108 -13.16 -0.29 8.72
#